data_AF-A0A9E3VGT8-F1
#
_entry.id   AF-A0A9E3VGT8-F1
#
_cell.length_a   1.000
_cell.length_b   1.000
_cell.length_c   1.000
_cell.angle_alpha   90.00
_cell.angle_beta   90.00
_cell.angle_gamma   90.00
#
_symmetry.space_group_name_H-M   'P 1'
#
loop_
_entity.id
_entity.type
_entity.pdbx_description
1 polymer ?
#
loop_
_entity_poly.entity_id
_entity_poly.type
_entity_poly.pdbx_seq_one_letter_code
_entity_poly.pdbx_strand_id
1 'polypeptide(L)'
;MLQLLLKKWWAILLQGILMILLSFFIFRNPAAVLAGVSLWAGIIVLLVGVTGIIGWLMAAKNDRITAGIIWSLLTALLGILMLIHLLATMKAVTIVFGAWMLVTGYNLIANGWPRRNDGWMGWLMVVVGLLSLILSIIVIFNLGSGASVLSTLLGFEVLLAGIALIMLAFVKKAVVNKLEDKIDELKSRM
;
A
#
# COMPACT_ATOMS: atom_id res chain seq x y z
N MET A 1 14.45 -0.60 28.61
CA MET A 1 14.00 -0.95 27.24
C MET A 1 12.58 -0.44 26.94
N LEU A 2 11.59 -0.66 27.82
CA LEU A 2 10.21 -0.16 27.66
C LEU A 2 10.09 1.39 27.59
N GLN A 3 10.85 2.12 28.43
CA GLN A 3 10.82 3.60 28.44
C GLN A 3 11.33 4.24 27.13
N LEU A 4 12.25 3.58 26.41
CA LEU A 4 12.73 4.05 25.10
C LEU A 4 11.69 3.87 23.98
N LEU A 5 10.86 2.83 24.07
CA LEU A 5 9.76 2.58 23.13
C LEU A 5 8.55 3.49 23.41
N LEU A 6 8.33 3.85 24.68
CA LEU A 6 7.24 4.71 25.11
C LEU A 6 7.48 6.19 24.78
N LYS A 7 8.72 6.71 24.90
CA LYS A 7 8.99 8.15 24.76
C LYS A 7 9.03 8.70 23.32
N LYS A 8 9.22 7.85 22.30
CA LYS A 8 9.35 8.29 20.89
C LYS A 8 8.00 8.58 20.20
N TRP A 9 7.09 9.29 20.86
CA TRP A 9 5.85 9.76 20.22
C TRP A 9 6.13 10.78 19.10
N TRP A 10 7.20 11.57 19.25
CA TRP A 10 7.61 12.57 18.27
C TRP A 10 8.02 11.96 16.92
N ALA A 11 8.58 10.74 16.91
CA ALA A 11 8.96 10.06 15.67
C ALA A 11 7.72 9.69 14.84
N ILE A 12 6.66 9.23 15.49
CA ILE A 12 5.37 8.93 14.86
C ILE A 12 4.73 10.22 14.33
N LEU A 13 4.81 11.31 15.10
CA LEU A 13 4.32 12.62 14.68
C LEU A 13 5.05 13.12 13.42
N LEU A 14 6.38 13.05 13.42
CA LEU A 14 7.20 13.44 12.28
C LEU A 14 6.86 12.61 11.04
N GLN A 15 6.72 11.29 11.21
CA GLN A 15 6.29 10.39 10.13
C GLN A 15 4.92 10.81 9.56
N GLY A 16 3.95 11.10 10.42
CA GLY A 16 2.62 11.58 10.00
C GLY A 16 2.69 12.89 9.21
N ILE A 17 3.47 13.87 9.68
CA ILE A 17 3.70 15.14 8.97
C ILE A 17 4.34 14.90 7.60
N LEU A 18 5.38 14.07 7.54
CA LEU A 18 6.04 13.72 6.29
C LEU A 18 5.09 13.04 5.30
N MET A 19 4.20 12.16 5.78
CA MET A 19 3.18 11.54 4.94
C MET A 19 2.17 12.56 4.40
N ILE A 20 1.74 13.53 5.20
CA ILE A 20 0.87 14.61 4.71
C ILE A 20 1.58 15.43 3.61
N LEU A 21 2.84 15.82 3.84
CA LEU A 21 3.62 16.53 2.82
C LEU A 21 3.80 15.70 1.54
N LEU A 22 4.03 14.39 1.69
CA LEU A 22 4.13 13.47 0.57
C LEU A 22 2.80 13.38 -0.20
N SER A 23 1.65 13.36 0.47
CA SER A 23 0.36 13.34 -0.21
C SER A 23 0.14 14.59 -1.08
N PHE A 24 0.53 15.78 -0.60
CA PHE A 24 0.49 17.00 -1.42
C PHE A 24 1.41 16.92 -2.64
N PHE A 25 2.60 16.33 -2.48
CA PHE A 25 3.48 16.07 -3.62
C PHE A 25 2.83 15.13 -4.63
N ILE A 26 2.15 14.08 -4.17
CA ILE A 26 1.45 13.12 -5.02
C ILE A 26 0.33 13.79 -5.82
N PHE A 27 -0.53 14.58 -5.16
CA PHE A 27 -1.62 15.28 -5.84
C PHE A 27 -1.14 16.28 -6.90
N ARG A 28 0.05 16.88 -6.70
CA ARG A 28 0.64 17.80 -7.68
C ARG A 28 1.32 17.07 -8.84
N ASN A 29 1.82 15.86 -8.63
CA ASN A 29 2.62 15.13 -9.62
C ASN A 29 2.14 13.68 -9.82
N PRO A 30 0.85 13.44 -10.15
CA PRO A 30 0.30 12.09 -10.19
C PRO A 30 1.02 11.20 -11.21
N ALA A 31 1.30 11.70 -12.41
CA ALA A 31 1.99 10.93 -13.45
C ALA A 31 3.41 10.50 -13.02
N ALA A 32 4.14 11.38 -12.34
CA ALA A 32 5.49 11.08 -11.86
C ALA A 32 5.47 10.01 -10.75
N VAL A 33 4.48 10.06 -9.86
CA VAL A 33 4.29 9.05 -8.82
C VAL A 33 4.00 7.70 -9.42
N LEU A 34 3.06 7.60 -10.37
CA LEU A 34 2.78 6.34 -11.05
C LEU A 34 3.99 5.81 -11.81
N ALA A 35 4.76 6.70 -12.47
CA ALA A 35 6.00 6.31 -13.13
C ALA A 35 7.00 5.74 -12.11
N GLY A 36 7.13 6.36 -10.93
CA GLY A 36 7.95 5.86 -9.83
C GLY A 36 7.50 4.49 -9.32
N VAL A 37 6.19 4.31 -9.06
CA VAL A 37 5.61 3.02 -8.65
C VAL A 37 5.87 1.94 -9.73
N SER A 38 5.73 2.30 -10.99
CA SER A 38 5.94 1.39 -12.13
C SER A 38 7.39 1.00 -12.29
N LEU A 39 8.31 1.94 -12.06
CA LEU A 39 9.75 1.71 -12.04
C LEU A 39 10.11 0.73 -10.91
N TRP A 40 9.61 0.98 -9.69
CA TRP A 40 9.81 0.07 -8.56
C TRP A 40 9.23 -1.32 -8.83
N ALA A 41 8.04 -1.41 -9.44
CA ALA A 41 7.46 -2.68 -9.85
C ALA A 41 8.37 -3.43 -10.83
N GLY A 42 8.90 -2.73 -11.86
CA GLY A 42 9.84 -3.31 -12.81
C GLY A 42 11.14 -3.80 -12.15
N ILE A 43 11.71 -3.01 -11.23
CA ILE A 43 12.91 -3.40 -10.46
C ILE A 43 12.63 -4.65 -9.64
N ILE A 44 11.51 -4.70 -8.91
CA ILE A 44 11.15 -5.85 -8.07
C ILE A 44 10.98 -7.10 -8.93
N VAL A 45 10.22 -7.01 -10.03
CA VAL A 45 10.02 -8.16 -10.95
C VAL A 45 11.36 -8.63 -11.52
N LEU A 46 12.24 -7.71 -11.91
CA LEU A 46 13.58 -8.06 -12.37
C LEU A 46 14.39 -8.77 -11.29
N LEU A 47 14.42 -8.23 -10.07
CA LEU A 47 15.13 -8.84 -8.94
C LEU A 47 14.59 -10.22 -8.61
N VAL A 48 13.27 -10.43 -8.66
CA VAL A 48 12.66 -11.76 -8.49
C VAL A 48 13.15 -12.74 -9.56
N GLY A 49 13.17 -12.32 -10.83
CA GLY A 49 13.71 -13.15 -11.91
C GLY A 49 15.20 -13.47 -11.73
N VAL A 50 16.03 -12.47 -11.41
CA VAL A 50 17.46 -12.63 -11.18
C VAL A 50 17.75 -13.54 -9.99
N THR A 51 17.07 -13.32 -8.87
CA THR A 51 17.23 -14.19 -7.68
C THR A 51 16.77 -15.62 -7.94
N GLY A 52 15.74 -15.81 -8.76
CA GLY A 52 15.33 -17.14 -9.23
C GLY A 52 16.40 -17.84 -10.09
N ILE A 53 17.05 -17.11 -11.00
CA ILE A 53 18.15 -17.64 -11.82
C ILE A 53 19.34 -18.02 -10.92
N ILE A 54 19.72 -17.14 -9.99
CA ILE A 54 20.81 -17.39 -9.03
C ILE A 54 20.48 -18.61 -8.17
N GLY A 55 19.26 -18.70 -7.64
CA GLY A 55 18.80 -19.83 -6.84
C GLY A 55 18.88 -21.16 -7.60
N TRP A 56 18.49 -21.17 -8.88
CA TRP A 56 18.61 -22.37 -9.72
C TRP A 56 20.08 -22.75 -9.98
N LEU A 57 20.97 -21.77 -10.20
CA LEU A 57 22.40 -22.02 -10.39
C LEU A 57 23.06 -22.60 -9.13
N MET A 58 22.65 -22.14 -7.96
CA MET A 58 23.15 -22.60 -6.66
C MET A 58 22.54 -23.95 -6.22
N ALA A 59 21.40 -24.35 -6.79
CA ALA A 59 20.76 -25.63 -6.45
C ALA A 59 21.62 -26.83 -6.86
N ALA A 60 21.60 -27.88 -6.03
CA ALA A 60 22.19 -29.17 -6.32
C ALA A 60 21.56 -29.78 -7.58
N LYS A 61 22.32 -30.57 -8.35
CA LYS A 61 21.86 -31.08 -9.65
C LYS A 61 20.52 -31.84 -9.59
N ASN A 62 20.26 -32.58 -8.51
CA ASN A 62 19.01 -33.31 -8.34
C ASN A 62 17.80 -32.42 -8.03
N ASP A 63 18.02 -31.21 -7.54
CA ASP A 63 16.97 -30.25 -7.17
C ASP A 63 16.73 -29.20 -8.28
N ARG A 64 17.48 -29.27 -9.39
CA ARG A 64 17.34 -28.36 -10.52
C ARG A 64 16.12 -28.73 -11.35
N ILE A 65 15.04 -28.00 -11.12
CA ILE A 65 13.82 -28.09 -11.93
C ILE A 65 13.96 -27.18 -13.16
N THR A 66 13.90 -27.76 -14.36
CA THR A 66 14.01 -27.00 -15.63
C THR A 66 12.92 -25.93 -15.78
N ALA A 67 11.71 -26.21 -15.29
CA ALA A 67 10.63 -25.22 -15.26
C ALA A 67 10.98 -23.98 -14.41
N GLY A 68 11.77 -24.15 -13.35
CA GLY A 68 12.18 -23.05 -12.46
C GLY A 68 13.09 -22.04 -13.14
N ILE A 69 14.06 -22.49 -13.95
CA ILE A 69 14.93 -21.56 -14.70
C ILE A 69 14.17 -20.85 -15.81
N ILE A 70 13.27 -21.53 -16.52
CA ILE A 70 12.44 -20.91 -17.57
C ILE A 70 11.57 -19.81 -16.94
N TRP A 71 10.89 -20.11 -15.83
CA TRP A 71 10.08 -19.11 -15.12
C TRP A 71 10.91 -17.90 -14.67
N SER A 72 12.10 -18.14 -14.13
CA SER A 72 12.97 -17.07 -13.63
C SER A 72 13.51 -16.20 -14.77
N LEU A 73 13.86 -16.80 -15.91
CA LEU A 73 14.26 -16.09 -17.13
C LEU A 73 13.14 -15.24 -17.70
N LEU A 74 11.93 -15.80 -17.82
CA LEU A 74 10.76 -15.05 -18.30
C LEU A 74 10.42 -13.90 -17.36
N THR A 75 10.52 -14.12 -16.05
CA THR A 75 10.31 -13.07 -15.03
C THR A 75 11.35 -11.97 -15.13
N ALA A 76 12.63 -12.31 -15.29
CA ALA A 76 13.70 -11.33 -15.48
C ALA A 76 13.51 -10.53 -16.77
N LEU A 77 13.16 -11.20 -17.87
CA LEU A 77 12.87 -10.55 -19.15
C LEU A 77 11.67 -9.61 -19.03
N LEU A 78 10.61 -10.02 -18.35
CA LEU A 78 9.46 -9.18 -18.08
C LEU A 78 9.85 -7.94 -17.28
N GLY A 79 10.68 -8.09 -16.24
CA GLY A 79 11.21 -6.97 -15.46
C GLY A 79 12.02 -5.99 -16.32
N ILE A 80 12.87 -6.48 -17.22
CA ILE A 80 13.60 -5.64 -18.19
C ILE A 80 12.63 -4.89 -19.11
N LEU A 81 11.66 -5.59 -19.70
CA LEU A 81 10.65 -4.98 -20.57
C LEU A 81 9.84 -3.91 -19.83
N MET A 82 9.52 -4.14 -18.56
CA MET A 82 8.82 -3.17 -17.72
C MET A 82 9.64 -1.88 -17.51
N LEU A 83 10.96 -2.00 -17.37
CA LEU A 83 11.85 -0.86 -17.18
C LEU A 83 12.11 -0.09 -18.49
N ILE A 84 12.24 -0.80 -19.61
CA ILE A 84 12.43 -0.18 -20.95
C ILE A 84 11.14 0.52 -21.40
N HIS A 85 9.98 -0.11 -21.19
CA HIS A 85 8.68 0.39 -21.62
C HIS A 85 7.84 0.91 -20.45
N LEU A 86 8.36 1.91 -19.73
CA LEU A 86 7.74 2.42 -18.50
C LEU A 86 6.27 2.86 -18.68
N LEU A 87 5.92 3.46 -19.81
CA LEU A 87 4.51 3.82 -20.11
C LEU A 87 3.58 2.60 -20.20
N ALA A 88 4.06 1.49 -20.77
CA ALA A 88 3.29 0.24 -20.82
C ALA A 88 3.16 -0.36 -19.42
N THR A 89 4.21 -0.27 -18.61
CA THR A 89 4.21 -0.70 -17.21
C THR A 89 3.21 0.09 -16.38
N MET A 90 3.18 1.42 -16.54
CA MET A 90 2.18 2.27 -15.88
C MET A 90 0.76 1.84 -16.21
N LYS A 91 0.48 1.52 -17.47
CA LYS A 91 -0.84 0.98 -17.87
C LYS A 91 -1.11 -0.38 -17.24
N ALA A 92 -0.14 -1.30 -17.26
CA ALA A 92 -0.28 -2.62 -16.67
C ALA A 92 -0.56 -2.53 -15.16
N VAL A 93 0.22 -1.73 -14.42
CA VAL A 93 0.01 -1.47 -12.99
C VAL A 93 -1.39 -0.88 -12.74
N THR A 94 -1.81 0.06 -13.57
CA THR A 94 -3.14 0.68 -13.48
C THR A 94 -4.27 -0.34 -13.66
N ILE A 95 -4.15 -1.22 -14.66
CA ILE A 95 -5.13 -2.26 -14.94
C ILE A 95 -5.17 -3.29 -13.82
N VAL A 96 -4.01 -3.76 -13.35
CA VAL A 96 -3.93 -4.74 -12.25
C VAL A 96 -4.55 -4.17 -10.97
N PHE A 97 -4.22 -2.92 -10.63
CA PHE A 97 -4.81 -2.27 -9.46
C PHE A 97 -6.31 -2.04 -9.63
N GLY A 98 -6.75 -1.59 -10.80
CA GLY A 98 -8.17 -1.45 -11.11
C GLY A 98 -8.92 -2.78 -10.99
N ALA A 99 -8.35 -3.88 -11.49
CA ALA A 99 -8.95 -5.20 -11.36
C ALA A 99 -9.05 -5.65 -9.89
N TRP A 100 -8.03 -5.37 -9.08
CA TRP A 100 -8.07 -5.63 -7.65
C TRP A 100 -9.14 -4.77 -6.94
N MET A 101 -9.29 -3.51 -7.31
CA MET A 101 -10.37 -2.63 -6.80
C MET A 101 -11.76 -3.12 -7.22
N LEU A 102 -11.92 -3.65 -8.43
CA LEU A 102 -13.17 -4.27 -8.88
C LEU A 102 -13.56 -5.42 -7.96
N VAL A 103 -12.64 -6.36 -7.72
CA VAL A 103 -12.86 -7.51 -6.85
C VAL A 103 -13.14 -7.07 -5.42
N THR A 104 -12.43 -6.06 -4.92
CA THR A 104 -12.64 -5.50 -3.57
C THR A 104 -14.01 -4.84 -3.43
N GLY A 105 -14.43 -4.04 -4.41
CA GLY A 105 -15.74 -3.41 -4.43
C GLY A 105 -16.88 -4.41 -4.47
N TYR A 106 -16.74 -5.46 -5.29
CA TYR A 106 -17.67 -6.58 -5.33
C TYR A 106 -17.77 -7.29 -3.96
N ASN A 107 -16.64 -7.63 -3.35
CA ASN A 107 -16.62 -8.28 -2.04
C ASN A 107 -17.27 -7.42 -0.94
N LEU A 108 -17.05 -6.10 -0.97
CA LEU A 108 -17.68 -5.16 -0.03
C LEU A 108 -19.21 -5.18 -0.16
N ILE A 109 -19.74 -5.13 -1.38
CA ILE A 109 -21.17 -5.21 -1.63
C ILE A 109 -21.73 -6.57 -1.20
N ALA A 110 -21.07 -7.66 -1.61
CA ALA A 110 -21.52 -9.02 -1.29
C ALA A 110 -21.59 -9.28 0.22
N ASN A 111 -20.65 -8.73 1.00
CA ASN A 111 -20.63 -8.85 2.45
C ASN A 111 -21.52 -7.83 3.18
N GLY A 112 -21.73 -6.65 2.60
CA GLY A 112 -22.54 -5.57 3.16
C GLY A 112 -24.04 -5.78 2.94
N TRP A 113 -24.43 -6.34 1.79
CA TRP A 113 -25.84 -6.50 1.41
C TRP A 113 -26.66 -7.34 2.39
N PRO A 114 -26.19 -8.49 2.90
CA PRO A 114 -26.91 -9.24 3.93
C PRO A 114 -27.01 -8.48 5.25
N ARG A 115 -26.02 -7.65 5.58
CA ARG A 115 -25.89 -6.92 6.84
C ARG A 115 -26.54 -5.53 6.83
N ARG A 116 -27.24 -5.15 5.75
CA ARG A 116 -27.83 -3.81 5.60
C ARG A 116 -28.88 -3.48 6.66
N ASN A 117 -29.49 -4.50 7.25
CA ASN A 117 -30.49 -4.35 8.31
C ASN A 117 -29.88 -4.40 9.73
N ASP A 118 -28.61 -4.79 9.86
CA ASP A 118 -27.93 -4.99 11.15
C ASP A 118 -27.30 -3.69 11.68
N GLY A 119 -27.42 -2.59 10.93
CA GLY A 119 -26.96 -1.26 11.32
C GLY A 119 -26.30 -0.48 10.18
N TRP A 120 -25.79 0.71 10.50
CA TRP A 120 -25.16 1.63 9.53
C TRP A 120 -23.94 1.02 8.82
N MET A 121 -23.25 0.08 9.46
CA MET A 121 -22.03 -0.54 8.93
C MET A 121 -22.29 -1.36 7.67
N GLY A 122 -23.42 -2.10 7.60
CA GLY A 122 -23.78 -2.87 6.41
C GLY A 122 -24.06 -1.97 5.20
N TRP A 123 -24.76 -0.86 5.43
CA TRP A 123 -24.98 0.18 4.40
C TRP A 123 -23.68 0.85 3.96
N LEU A 124 -22.79 1.17 4.90
CA LEU A 124 -21.48 1.75 4.56
C LEU A 124 -20.69 0.83 3.65
N MET A 125 -20.64 -0.47 3.94
CA MET A 125 -19.94 -1.44 3.09
C MET A 125 -20.48 -1.46 1.66
N VAL A 126 -21.81 -1.42 1.49
CA VAL A 126 -22.45 -1.37 0.16
C VAL A 126 -22.08 -0.08 -0.57
N VAL A 127 -22.18 1.07 0.09
CA VAL A 127 -21.86 2.38 -0.53
C VAL A 127 -20.39 2.46 -0.93
N VAL A 128 -19.46 2.07 -0.04
CA VAL A 128 -18.03 2.06 -0.32
C VAL A 128 -17.71 1.06 -1.44
N GLY A 129 -18.36 -0.11 -1.44
CA GLY A 129 -18.19 -1.10 -2.49
C GLY A 129 -18.66 -0.62 -3.86
N LEU A 130 -19.81 0.07 -3.93
CA LEU A 130 -20.30 0.70 -5.16
C LEU A 130 -19.34 1.78 -5.66
N LEU A 131 -18.85 2.63 -4.76
CA LEU A 131 -17.86 3.65 -5.11
C LEU A 131 -16.57 3.01 -5.65
N SER A 132 -16.09 1.93 -5.02
CA SER A 132 -14.93 1.18 -5.48
C SER A 132 -15.14 0.59 -6.88
N LEU A 133 -16.32 -0.01 -7.15
CA LEU A 133 -16.66 -0.51 -8.48
C LEU A 133 -16.63 0.60 -9.53
N ILE A 134 -17.29 1.73 -9.28
CA ILE A 134 -17.33 2.86 -10.23
C ILE A 134 -15.92 3.38 -10.50
N LEU A 135 -15.13 3.64 -9.45
CA LEU A 135 -13.76 4.14 -9.57
C LEU A 135 -12.87 3.16 -10.33
N SER A 136 -13.01 1.87 -10.07
CA SER A 136 -12.20 0.84 -10.74
C SER A 136 -12.49 0.75 -12.25
N ILE A 137 -13.76 0.88 -12.66
CA ILE A 137 -14.13 0.94 -14.09
C ILE A 137 -13.50 2.18 -14.73
N ILE A 138 -13.56 3.35 -14.07
CA ILE A 138 -12.93 4.58 -14.56
C ILE A 138 -11.41 4.39 -14.72
N VAL A 139 -10.75 3.79 -13.73
CA VAL A 139 -9.30 3.53 -13.73
C VAL A 139 -8.89 2.60 -14.88
N ILE A 140 -9.65 1.52 -15.13
CA ILE A 140 -9.33 0.53 -16.17
C ILE A 140 -9.56 1.09 -17.57
N PHE A 141 -10.71 1.73 -17.81
CA PHE A 141 -11.15 2.08 -19.17
C PHE A 141 -10.71 3.47 -19.64
N ASN A 142 -10.37 4.38 -18.72
CA ASN A 142 -9.94 5.72 -19.11
C ASN A 142 -8.41 5.81 -19.12
N LEU A 143 -7.75 5.30 -20.17
CA LEU A 143 -6.27 5.18 -20.22
C LEU A 143 -5.50 6.51 -20.20
N GLY A 144 -6.15 7.65 -20.51
CA GLY A 144 -5.56 8.97 -20.41
C GLY A 144 -5.62 9.57 -18.99
N SER A 145 -6.74 9.38 -18.28
CA SER A 145 -6.96 9.91 -16.93
C SER A 145 -6.79 8.88 -15.81
N GLY A 146 -6.80 7.58 -16.12
CA GLY A 146 -6.70 6.46 -15.18
C GLY A 146 -5.37 6.45 -14.45
N ALA A 147 -4.30 6.86 -15.14
CA ALA A 147 -2.98 7.09 -14.54
C ALA A 147 -3.02 8.20 -13.45
N SER A 148 -3.78 9.26 -13.69
CA SER A 148 -3.99 10.32 -12.70
C SER A 148 -4.93 9.88 -11.56
N VAL A 149 -5.96 9.08 -11.85
CA VAL A 149 -6.92 8.61 -10.84
C VAL A 149 -6.23 7.66 -9.86
N LEU A 150 -5.48 6.67 -10.34
CA LEU A 150 -4.74 5.74 -9.46
C LEU A 150 -3.80 6.49 -8.51
N SER A 151 -2.99 7.40 -9.05
CA SER A 151 -2.05 8.19 -8.25
C SER A 151 -2.76 9.09 -7.24
N THR A 152 -3.92 9.63 -7.61
CA THR A 152 -4.75 10.43 -6.71
C THR A 152 -5.31 9.57 -5.58
N LEU A 153 -5.75 8.35 -5.86
CA LEU A 153 -6.20 7.40 -4.83
C LEU A 153 -5.05 7.06 -3.86
N LEU A 154 -3.86 6.78 -4.38
CA LEU A 154 -2.65 6.60 -3.55
C LEU A 154 -2.36 7.84 -2.70
N GLY A 155 -2.54 9.05 -3.25
CA GLY A 155 -2.42 10.30 -2.51
C GLY A 155 -3.39 10.39 -1.33
N PHE A 156 -4.65 9.99 -1.53
CA PHE A 156 -5.65 9.92 -0.46
C PHE A 156 -5.29 8.89 0.61
N GLU A 157 -4.83 7.70 0.22
CA GLU A 157 -4.37 6.68 1.17
C GLU A 157 -3.22 7.20 2.03
N VAL A 158 -2.22 7.82 1.40
CA VAL A 158 -1.07 8.42 2.10
C VAL A 158 -1.50 9.57 3.02
N LEU A 159 -2.45 10.41 2.59
CA LEU A 159 -3.00 11.49 3.40
C LEU A 159 -3.72 10.96 4.64
N LEU A 160 -4.61 9.99 4.46
CA LEU A 160 -5.37 9.37 5.57
C LEU A 160 -4.44 8.67 6.55
N ALA A 161 -3.43 7.96 6.06
CA ALA A 161 -2.41 7.34 6.89
C ALA A 161 -1.60 8.40 7.66
N GLY A 162 -1.24 9.51 7.04
CA GLY A 162 -0.58 10.64 7.70
C GLY A 162 -1.41 11.23 8.85
N ILE A 163 -2.70 11.48 8.60
CA ILE A 163 -3.65 11.95 9.62
C ILE A 163 -3.77 10.93 10.76
N ALA A 164 -3.90 9.64 10.45
CA ALA A 164 -3.96 8.56 11.43
C ALA A 164 -2.70 8.49 12.31
N LEU A 165 -1.50 8.64 11.73
CA LEU A 165 -0.25 8.65 12.49
C LEU A 165 -0.12 9.87 13.39
N ILE A 166 -0.55 11.05 12.94
CA ILE A 166 -0.59 12.24 13.80
C ILE A 166 -1.52 12.00 15.00
N MET A 167 -2.73 11.49 14.77
CA MET A 167 -3.65 11.13 15.85
C MET A 167 -3.02 10.10 16.80
N LEU A 168 -2.40 9.04 16.27
CA LEU A 168 -1.73 8.00 17.04
C LEU A 168 -0.59 8.57 17.89
N ALA A 169 0.18 9.53 17.38
CA ALA A 169 1.27 10.16 18.11
C ALA A 169 0.75 10.91 19.36
N PHE A 170 -0.37 11.64 19.22
CA PHE A 170 -0.98 12.34 20.34
C PHE A 170 -1.62 11.39 21.35
N VAL A 171 -2.31 10.34 20.88
CA VAL A 171 -2.85 9.28 21.76
C VAL A 171 -1.71 8.64 22.55
N LYS A 172 -0.61 8.27 21.89
CA LYS A 172 0.56 7.68 22.54
C LYS A 172 1.14 8.63 23.58
N LYS A 173 1.32 9.92 23.26
CA LYS A 173 1.80 10.92 24.21
C LYS A 173 0.91 11.00 25.46
N ALA A 174 -0.41 11.04 25.29
CA ALA A 174 -1.36 11.11 26.39
C ALA A 174 -1.34 9.86 27.28
N VAL A 175 -1.23 8.67 26.68
CA VAL A 175 -1.15 7.39 27.41
C VAL A 175 0.16 7.30 28.20
N VAL A 176 1.29 7.71 27.60
CA VAL A 176 2.60 7.67 28.27
C VAL A 176 2.62 8.58 29.50
N ASN A 177 2.14 9.82 29.36
CA ASN A 177 2.07 10.74 30.50
C ASN A 177 1.23 10.17 31.65
N LYS A 178 0.04 9.61 31.35
CA LYS A 178 -0.81 8.99 32.39
C LYS A 178 -0.17 7.79 33.09
N LEU A 179 0.70 7.05 32.39
CA LEU A 179 1.42 5.93 32.97
C LEU A 179 2.59 6.40 33.84
N GLU A 180 3.31 7.44 33.43
CA GLU A 180 4.36 8.07 34.24
C GLU A 180 3.77 8.60 35.55
N ASP A 181 2.66 9.34 35.49
CA ASP A 181 1.97 9.86 36.68
C ASP A 181 1.58 8.74 37.68
N LYS A 182 1.02 7.63 37.17
CA LYS A 182 0.63 6.47 38.00
C LYS A 182 1.83 5.74 38.61
N ILE A 183 2.94 5.63 37.87
CA ILE A 183 4.15 4.97 38.37
C ILE A 183 4.75 5.81 39.51
N ASP A 184 4.76 7.14 39.37
CA ASP A 184 5.28 8.03 40.39
C ASP A 184 4.38 8.05 41.64
N GLU A 185 3.05 7.97 41.47
CA GLU A 185 2.11 7.78 42.59
C GLU A 185 2.33 6.45 43.34
N LEU A 186 2.60 5.35 42.63
CA LEU A 186 2.88 4.07 43.27
C LEU A 186 4.23 4.07 44.02
N LYS A 187 5.23 4.75 43.48
CA LYS A 187 6.53 4.90 44.14
C LYS A 187 6.49 5.76 45.39
N SER A 188 5.65 6.79 45.43
CA SER A 188 5.52 7.66 46.61
C SER A 188 4.77 7.01 47.77
N ARG A 189 4.06 5.90 47.52
CA ARG A 189 3.34 5.10 48.52
C ARG A 189 4.15 3.92 49.09
N MET A 190 5.34 3.65 48.55
CA MET A 190 6.29 2.63 49.06
C MET A 190 7.39 3.29 49.88
#